data_AF-A0AAV9BTI7-F1
#
_entry.id   AF-A0AAV9BTI7-F1
#
_cell.length_a   1.000
_cell.length_b   1.000
_cell.length_c   1.000
_cell.angle_alpha   90.00
_cell.angle_beta   90.00
_cell.angle_gamma   90.00
#
_symmetry.space_group_name_H-M   'P 1'
#
loop_
_entity.id
_entity.type
_entity.pdbx_description
1 polymer ?
#
loop_
_entity_poly.entity_id
_entity_poly.type
_entity_poly.pdbx_seq_one_letter_code
_entity_poly.pdbx_strand_id
1 'polypeptide(L)'
;MAAKPHHIHHHLLLLLLFLLTTTSISAAPTGPIKTIVVLVMENRSFDHMLGWMKRLNPSINGVDGSESNPISAPKVPPRVHFGDGAHYVDPDPGHSFQAIREQVFGPGNDTGLDPAPMDGFAQQAYDQGGTEMAMDVMNGFRPEMVAVYEALVGEFAVCDRWFASVPSSTQPNRMFVHSGTSHGATSNNPSMLANGYPQRTIFENIHDEGLSFGIYYQDLPAVLFYRNLRKLKFINKFHAYDHTFKDHAANGNLPNYAVIEQHYLDSKNKPANDDHPSHDVYQGQLFIKEVYETLRSSPQWNETLLVITYDEHGGFFDHVSTPTKGVPSPDGIVGPDPFLFEFDRLGVRVPSILVSPWIKKGTVVHGPNGVPFLTSEFEHSSIPATVKKLFNLSSPYLTNRDAWAGTFEGVLQRRTEPRTDCPVQLPMPVKIRQGEANEEAKLSEFQQELMQLAAALNGDHLLTGLYERITKHMTVREGIAYMENSVKRFFEAGFSAKRMGVDEEQIVKMRPSLTTRTSPSIDHP
;
A
#
# COMPACT_ATOMS: atom_id res chain seq x y z
N MET A 1 -60.04 -32.40 68.52
CA MET A 1 -59.52 -33.26 67.43
C MET A 1 -59.82 -32.54 66.12
N ALA A 2 -58.78 -32.01 65.48
CA ALA A 2 -58.86 -31.07 64.36
C ALA A 2 -58.86 -31.77 62.98
N ALA A 3 -59.31 -31.04 61.96
CA ALA A 3 -59.68 -31.50 60.62
C ALA A 3 -58.68 -31.10 59.51
N LYS A 4 -58.63 -31.92 58.42
CA LYS A 4 -58.25 -31.62 57.00
C LYS A 4 -56.83 -31.04 56.70
N PRO A 5 -56.35 -30.98 55.42
CA PRO A 5 -56.55 -31.80 54.22
C PRO A 5 -55.22 -32.11 53.42
N HIS A 6 -55.37 -32.74 52.24
CA HIS A 6 -54.38 -33.16 51.22
C HIS A 6 -53.16 -32.26 50.93
N HIS A 7 -52.02 -32.90 50.61
CA HIS A 7 -50.95 -32.32 49.79
C HIS A 7 -50.45 -33.27 48.70
N ILE A 8 -50.41 -32.70 47.49
CA ILE A 8 -49.83 -33.20 46.25
C ILE A 8 -48.30 -32.97 46.33
N HIS A 9 -47.48 -33.95 45.97
CA HIS A 9 -46.04 -33.75 45.77
C HIS A 9 -45.72 -33.65 44.29
N HIS A 10 -45.34 -32.43 43.86
CA HIS A 10 -44.64 -32.16 42.61
C HIS A 10 -43.14 -32.37 42.82
N HIS A 11 -42.51 -33.14 41.94
CA HIS A 11 -41.05 -33.17 41.79
C HIS A 11 -40.59 -31.89 41.07
N LEU A 12 -39.71 -31.12 41.71
CA LEU A 12 -39.02 -29.99 41.09
C LEU A 12 -37.59 -30.43 40.75
N LEU A 13 -37.30 -30.54 39.45
CA LEU A 13 -35.97 -30.79 38.90
C LEU A 13 -35.25 -29.42 38.80
N LEU A 14 -34.23 -29.18 39.62
CA LEU A 14 -33.35 -28.01 39.50
C LEU A 14 -32.22 -28.35 38.53
N LEU A 15 -32.36 -27.94 37.26
CA LEU A 15 -31.24 -27.83 36.32
C LEU A 15 -30.51 -26.52 36.60
N LEU A 16 -29.31 -26.58 37.20
CA LEU A 16 -28.36 -25.48 37.15
C LEU A 16 -27.75 -25.44 35.74
N LEU A 17 -28.21 -24.51 34.90
CA LEU A 17 -27.46 -24.09 33.72
C LEU A 17 -26.28 -23.25 34.21
N PHE A 18 -25.08 -23.83 34.21
CA PHE A 18 -23.86 -23.02 34.18
C PHE A 18 -23.78 -22.36 32.80
N LEU A 19 -24.15 -21.08 32.70
CA LEU A 19 -23.67 -20.24 31.61
C LEU A 19 -22.14 -20.16 31.75
N LEU A 20 -21.42 -20.98 31.00
CA LEU A 20 -20.04 -20.66 30.61
C LEU A 20 -20.14 -19.44 29.70
N THR A 21 -20.15 -18.25 30.30
CA THR A 21 -19.68 -17.06 29.60
C THR A 21 -18.21 -17.29 29.33
N THR A 22 -17.88 -17.78 28.15
CA THR A 22 -16.54 -17.59 27.60
C THR A 22 -16.38 -16.08 27.47
N THR A 23 -15.79 -15.43 28.46
CA THR A 23 -15.17 -14.14 28.26
C THR A 23 -14.07 -14.38 27.23
N SER A 24 -14.38 -14.15 25.95
CA SER A 24 -13.38 -13.95 24.92
C SER A 24 -12.45 -12.87 25.47
N ILE A 25 -11.20 -13.23 25.74
CA ILE A 25 -10.16 -12.25 26.05
C ILE A 25 -10.02 -11.44 24.75
N SER A 26 -10.65 -10.27 24.72
CA SER A 26 -10.54 -9.35 23.58
C SER A 26 -9.07 -9.02 23.41
N ALA A 27 -8.56 -9.08 22.17
CA ALA A 27 -7.23 -8.57 21.88
C ALA A 27 -7.10 -7.13 22.39
N ALA A 28 -5.97 -6.81 23.01
CA ALA A 28 -5.70 -5.50 23.60
C ALA A 28 -4.30 -5.05 23.20
N PRO A 29 -4.11 -3.80 22.76
CA PRO A 29 -2.80 -3.31 22.37
C PRO A 29 -1.75 -3.44 23.48
N THR A 30 -0.68 -4.16 23.18
CA THR A 30 0.46 -4.45 24.06
C THR A 30 1.51 -3.34 23.93
N GLY A 31 1.31 -2.26 24.68
CA GLY A 31 2.23 -1.13 24.70
C GLY A 31 1.53 0.21 24.41
N PRO A 32 2.32 1.28 24.17
CA PRO A 32 1.77 2.62 24.07
C PRO A 32 1.05 2.88 22.75
N ILE A 33 1.36 2.13 21.70
CA ILE A 33 0.72 2.32 20.39
C ILE A 33 -0.68 1.72 20.39
N LYS A 34 -1.68 2.57 20.11
CA LYS A 34 -3.10 2.20 19.99
C LYS A 34 -3.63 2.42 18.57
N THR A 35 -2.97 3.27 17.79
CA THR A 35 -3.32 3.61 16.41
C THR A 35 -2.13 3.42 15.49
N ILE A 36 -2.31 2.62 14.44
CA ILE A 36 -1.35 2.45 13.34
C ILE A 36 -1.97 3.07 12.09
N VAL A 37 -1.26 4.02 11.49
CA VAL A 37 -1.64 4.67 10.24
C VAL A 37 -0.71 4.18 9.15
N VAL A 38 -1.26 3.65 8.07
CA VAL A 38 -0.49 3.14 6.92
C VAL A 38 -0.75 4.02 5.71
N LEU A 39 0.34 4.51 5.12
CA LEU A 39 0.36 5.28 3.88
C LEU A 39 1.34 4.61 2.90
N VAL A 40 0.82 4.14 1.77
CA VAL A 40 1.60 3.45 0.72
C VAL A 40 1.64 4.34 -0.51
N MET A 41 2.79 4.95 -0.77
CA MET A 41 3.10 5.75 -1.95
C MET A 41 3.40 4.83 -3.15
N GLU A 42 3.61 5.40 -4.34
CA GLU A 42 3.71 4.69 -5.62
C GLU A 42 5.12 4.80 -6.24
N ASN A 43 5.64 3.68 -6.75
CA ASN A 43 6.57 3.62 -7.87
C ASN A 43 7.88 4.41 -7.70
N ARG A 44 8.58 4.18 -6.57
CA ARG A 44 9.89 4.80 -6.28
C ARG A 44 10.80 3.83 -5.54
N SER A 45 12.03 3.68 -6.02
CA SER A 45 13.07 2.90 -5.33
C SER A 45 13.59 3.62 -4.09
N PHE A 46 14.21 2.87 -3.16
CA PHE A 46 14.85 3.48 -1.99
C PHE A 46 15.96 4.45 -2.42
N ASP A 47 16.86 4.06 -3.33
CA ASP A 47 17.95 4.94 -3.74
C ASP A 47 17.48 6.18 -4.49
N HIS A 48 16.39 6.08 -5.24
CA HIS A 48 15.81 7.22 -5.95
C HIS A 48 15.31 8.31 -5.00
N MET A 49 14.66 7.94 -3.89
CA MET A 49 14.09 8.91 -2.94
C MET A 49 14.99 9.23 -1.75
N LEU A 50 15.62 8.21 -1.18
CA LEU A 50 16.31 8.26 0.11
C LEU A 50 17.79 7.89 0.03
N GLY A 51 18.29 7.41 -1.12
CA GLY A 51 19.68 6.94 -1.25
C GLY A 51 20.71 8.00 -0.87
N TRP A 52 20.51 9.24 -1.31
CA TRP A 52 21.41 10.35 -1.00
C TRP A 52 21.29 10.89 0.44
N MET A 53 20.33 10.39 1.23
CA MET A 53 20.23 10.70 2.66
C MET A 53 21.42 10.14 3.46
N LYS A 54 22.24 9.25 2.87
CA LYS A 54 23.56 8.85 3.40
C LYS A 54 24.46 10.05 3.68
N ARG A 55 24.30 11.17 2.96
CA ARG A 55 24.99 12.45 3.23
C ARG A 55 24.62 13.03 4.60
N LEU A 56 23.39 12.81 5.07
CA LEU A 56 22.89 13.25 6.37
C LEU A 56 23.29 12.29 7.49
N ASN A 57 23.17 10.98 7.23
CA ASN A 57 23.51 9.92 8.16
C ASN A 57 24.28 8.80 7.42
N PRO A 58 25.62 8.74 7.58
CA PRO A 58 26.45 7.74 6.90
C PRO A 58 26.14 6.28 7.26
N SER A 59 25.33 6.04 8.30
CA SER A 59 24.88 4.69 8.66
C SER A 59 23.85 4.15 7.69
N ILE A 60 23.13 5.01 6.96
CA ILE A 60 22.15 4.59 5.96
C ILE A 60 22.88 3.88 4.83
N ASN A 61 22.42 2.68 4.49
CA ASN A 61 22.85 1.94 3.31
C ASN A 61 22.29 2.58 2.02
N GLY A 62 22.74 3.79 1.73
CA GLY A 62 22.39 4.54 0.52
C GLY A 62 23.58 4.70 -0.41
N VAL A 63 23.45 5.63 -1.36
CA VAL A 63 24.41 5.83 -2.45
C VAL A 63 25.43 6.91 -2.18
N ASP A 64 26.56 6.82 -2.88
CA ASP A 64 27.57 7.88 -2.95
C ASP A 64 27.98 8.28 -4.38
N GLY A 65 27.35 7.68 -5.40
CA GLY A 65 27.60 7.95 -6.81
C GLY A 65 28.64 7.03 -7.43
N SER A 66 29.18 6.08 -6.67
CA SER A 66 30.04 5.01 -7.20
C SER A 66 29.24 3.93 -7.94
N GLU A 67 27.92 3.84 -7.68
CA GLU A 67 27.00 2.89 -8.27
C GLU A 67 26.83 3.16 -9.77
N SER A 68 26.64 2.09 -10.56
CA SER A 68 26.46 2.22 -12.00
C SER A 68 25.83 0.98 -12.61
N ASN A 69 25.19 1.17 -13.76
CA ASN A 69 24.56 0.11 -14.53
C ASN A 69 25.16 0.03 -15.94
N PRO A 70 25.43 -1.16 -16.49
CA PRO A 70 25.85 -1.30 -17.88
C PRO A 70 24.74 -0.83 -18.84
N ILE A 71 25.15 -0.32 -20.00
CA ILE A 71 24.25 0.02 -21.10
C ILE A 71 24.93 -0.22 -22.43
N SER A 72 24.19 -0.72 -23.41
CA SER A 72 24.61 -0.92 -24.79
C SER A 72 23.84 0.02 -25.72
N ALA A 73 24.20 1.31 -25.70
CA ALA A 73 23.57 2.36 -26.51
C ALA A 73 24.59 3.08 -27.43
N PRO A 74 24.24 3.43 -28.67
CA PRO A 74 25.12 4.16 -29.57
C PRO A 74 25.56 5.50 -28.98
N LYS A 75 26.87 5.77 -28.94
CA LYS A 75 27.47 7.03 -28.45
C LYS A 75 27.21 7.35 -26.96
N VAL A 76 26.74 6.39 -26.17
CA VAL A 76 26.67 6.49 -24.71
C VAL A 76 27.86 5.73 -24.12
N PRO A 77 28.51 6.20 -23.04
CA PRO A 77 29.49 5.40 -22.31
C PRO A 77 28.90 4.03 -21.93
N PRO A 78 29.72 2.97 -21.82
CA PRO A 78 29.23 1.61 -21.57
C PRO A 78 28.57 1.43 -20.20
N ARG A 79 28.57 2.48 -19.36
CA ARG A 79 27.95 2.50 -18.04
C ARG A 79 27.29 3.85 -17.80
N VAL A 80 26.13 3.82 -17.17
CA VAL A 80 25.47 4.99 -16.59
C VAL A 80 25.77 4.98 -15.09
N HIS A 81 26.38 6.04 -14.57
CA HIS A 81 26.62 6.20 -13.14
C HIS A 81 25.40 6.79 -12.44
N PHE A 82 25.16 6.35 -11.22
CA PHE A 82 24.04 6.87 -10.44
C PHE A 82 24.31 8.31 -10.00
N GLY A 83 23.41 9.22 -10.36
CA GLY A 83 23.52 10.65 -10.07
C GLY A 83 22.54 11.16 -9.02
N ASP A 84 22.63 12.45 -8.71
CA ASP A 84 21.73 13.15 -7.79
C ASP A 84 20.79 14.16 -8.48
N GLY A 85 20.60 13.96 -9.80
CA GLY A 85 19.84 14.83 -10.69
C GLY A 85 18.38 14.42 -10.89
N ALA A 86 17.76 13.71 -9.95
CA ALA A 86 16.36 13.30 -10.11
C ALA A 86 15.42 14.52 -10.21
N HIS A 87 14.40 14.37 -11.04
CA HIS A 87 13.44 15.41 -11.38
C HIS A 87 12.09 14.77 -11.73
N TYR A 88 11.17 15.57 -12.27
CA TYR A 88 9.90 15.07 -12.79
C TYR A 88 10.13 14.19 -14.03
N VAL A 89 9.73 12.93 -13.98
CA VAL A 89 9.94 11.95 -15.05
C VAL A 89 8.64 11.69 -15.81
N ASP A 90 8.71 11.80 -17.13
CA ASP A 90 7.62 11.52 -18.09
C ASP A 90 8.27 11.09 -19.42
N PRO A 91 8.00 9.88 -19.96
CA PRO A 91 6.99 8.91 -19.54
C PRO A 91 7.43 8.00 -18.39
N ASP A 92 6.45 7.30 -17.85
CA ASP A 92 6.57 6.29 -16.81
C ASP A 92 7.54 5.14 -17.17
N PRO A 93 8.58 4.85 -16.36
CA PRO A 93 9.50 3.75 -16.60
C PRO A 93 8.86 2.37 -16.43
N GLY A 94 9.48 1.35 -17.02
CA GLY A 94 8.95 -0.01 -16.99
C GLY A 94 8.99 -0.61 -15.58
N HIS A 95 7.85 -1.11 -15.11
CA HIS A 95 7.75 -1.77 -13.80
C HIS A 95 6.78 -2.97 -13.85
N SER A 96 6.63 -3.57 -15.03
CA SER A 96 5.95 -4.87 -15.19
C SER A 96 6.83 -6.01 -14.65
N PHE A 97 6.24 -7.16 -14.33
CA PHE A 97 7.00 -8.34 -13.89
C PHE A 97 8.18 -8.69 -14.83
N GLN A 98 7.98 -8.54 -16.15
CA GLN A 98 9.03 -8.77 -17.14
C GLN A 98 10.14 -7.71 -17.08
N ALA A 99 9.77 -6.43 -17.00
CA ALA A 99 10.74 -5.34 -16.89
C ALA A 99 11.57 -5.48 -15.61
N ILE A 100 10.93 -5.78 -14.47
CA ILE A 100 11.60 -5.94 -13.18
C ILE A 100 12.56 -7.14 -13.21
N ARG A 101 12.18 -8.25 -13.85
CA ARG A 101 13.08 -9.39 -14.07
C ARG A 101 14.35 -8.96 -14.79
N GLU A 102 14.22 -8.20 -15.87
CA GLU A 102 15.37 -7.70 -16.63
C GLU A 102 16.21 -6.72 -15.81
N GLN A 103 15.57 -5.81 -15.07
CA GLN A 103 16.26 -4.85 -14.20
C GLN A 103 17.12 -5.53 -13.14
N VAL A 104 16.58 -6.57 -12.50
CA VAL A 104 17.24 -7.29 -11.40
C VAL A 104 18.33 -8.25 -11.90
N PHE A 105 18.12 -8.93 -13.04
CA PHE A 105 18.99 -10.03 -13.50
C PHE A 105 19.73 -9.76 -14.83
N GLY A 106 19.52 -8.59 -15.42
CA GLY A 106 19.99 -8.26 -16.76
C GLY A 106 19.16 -8.94 -17.87
N PRO A 107 19.57 -8.80 -19.14
CA PRO A 107 18.83 -9.32 -20.31
C PRO A 107 18.86 -10.86 -20.45
N GLY A 108 19.47 -11.56 -19.49
CA GLY A 108 19.57 -13.02 -19.48
C GLY A 108 18.30 -13.71 -18.96
N ASN A 109 18.23 -15.02 -19.16
CA ASN A 109 17.12 -15.83 -18.64
C ASN A 109 17.39 -16.37 -17.22
N ASP A 110 18.61 -16.26 -16.70
CA ASP A 110 18.96 -16.77 -15.37
C ASP A 110 18.49 -15.83 -14.26
N THR A 111 17.40 -16.21 -13.61
CA THR A 111 16.86 -15.49 -12.45
C THR A 111 17.22 -16.16 -11.12
N GLY A 112 18.08 -17.18 -11.12
CA GLY A 112 18.48 -17.90 -9.90
C GLY A 112 19.66 -17.29 -9.16
N LEU A 113 20.22 -16.19 -9.69
CA LEU A 113 21.42 -15.56 -9.14
C LEU A 113 21.20 -15.02 -7.72
N ASP A 114 22.20 -15.21 -6.88
CA ASP A 114 22.21 -14.85 -5.47
C ASP A 114 23.68 -14.58 -5.04
N PRO A 115 24.06 -13.31 -4.80
CA PRO A 115 23.22 -12.12 -4.86
C PRO A 115 22.73 -11.80 -6.28
N ALA A 116 21.53 -11.23 -6.40
CA ALA A 116 21.02 -10.70 -7.67
C ALA A 116 21.89 -9.51 -8.15
N PRO A 117 22.23 -9.42 -9.45
CA PRO A 117 23.24 -8.47 -9.93
C PRO A 117 22.76 -7.01 -9.97
N MET A 118 21.45 -6.75 -10.08
CA MET A 118 20.85 -5.40 -10.16
C MET A 118 21.40 -4.57 -11.33
N ASP A 119 21.77 -5.22 -12.44
CA ASP A 119 22.56 -4.62 -13.52
C ASP A 119 21.80 -4.36 -14.84
N GLY A 120 20.46 -4.46 -14.84
CA GLY A 120 19.66 -4.30 -16.06
C GLY A 120 18.82 -3.01 -16.16
N PHE A 121 18.77 -2.18 -15.13
CA PHE A 121 17.95 -0.97 -15.07
C PHE A 121 18.18 0.02 -16.22
N ALA A 122 19.43 0.41 -16.47
CA ALA A 122 19.73 1.39 -17.52
C ALA A 122 19.45 0.82 -18.92
N GLN A 123 19.72 -0.47 -19.14
CA GLN A 123 19.46 -1.13 -20.42
C GLN A 123 17.95 -1.26 -20.68
N GLN A 124 17.18 -1.75 -19.70
CA GLN A 124 15.73 -1.92 -19.83
C GLN A 124 15.04 -0.57 -20.07
N ALA A 125 15.45 0.48 -19.34
CA ALA A 125 14.95 1.84 -19.55
C ALA A 125 15.34 2.40 -20.92
N TYR A 126 16.55 2.12 -21.40
CA TYR A 126 16.98 2.50 -22.75
C TYR A 126 16.14 1.84 -23.84
N ASP A 127 15.85 0.54 -23.70
CA ASP A 127 15.07 -0.20 -24.69
C ASP A 127 13.60 0.27 -24.74
N GLN A 128 13.10 0.83 -23.64
CA GLN A 128 11.76 1.42 -23.56
C GLN A 128 11.69 2.88 -24.04
N GLY A 129 12.63 3.73 -23.61
CA GLY A 129 12.53 5.19 -23.77
C GLY A 129 13.80 5.90 -24.24
N GLY A 130 14.84 5.15 -24.60
CA GLY A 130 16.11 5.70 -25.08
C GLY A 130 17.01 6.26 -23.98
N THR A 131 18.02 7.03 -24.40
CA THR A 131 19.09 7.52 -23.50
C THR A 131 18.57 8.40 -22.36
N GLU A 132 17.53 9.19 -22.59
CA GLU A 132 16.95 10.08 -21.58
C GLU A 132 16.35 9.27 -20.42
N MET A 133 15.46 8.32 -20.73
CA MET A 133 14.88 7.43 -19.72
C MET A 133 15.93 6.62 -18.95
N ALA A 134 16.98 6.15 -19.65
CA ALA A 134 18.09 5.45 -18.98
C ALA A 134 18.87 6.34 -18.01
N MET A 135 18.99 7.64 -18.30
CA MET A 135 19.57 8.60 -17.36
C MET A 135 18.60 8.89 -16.21
N ASP A 136 17.30 9.02 -16.47
CA ASP A 136 16.29 9.34 -15.45
C ASP A 136 16.18 8.26 -14.37
N VAL A 137 16.13 6.98 -14.76
CA VAL A 137 16.05 5.88 -13.79
C VAL A 137 17.33 5.71 -12.96
N MET A 138 18.46 6.24 -13.45
CA MET A 138 19.78 6.20 -12.82
C MET A 138 20.10 7.48 -12.04
N ASN A 139 19.09 8.22 -11.57
CA ASN A 139 19.28 9.37 -10.70
C ASN A 139 18.41 9.26 -9.44
N GLY A 140 18.88 9.82 -8.34
CA GLY A 140 18.10 9.99 -7.10
C GLY A 140 17.99 11.46 -6.69
N PHE A 141 17.08 11.78 -5.78
CA PHE A 141 16.89 13.13 -5.27
C PHE A 141 17.96 13.47 -4.23
N ARG A 142 18.51 14.69 -4.33
CA ARG A 142 19.27 15.27 -3.21
C ARG A 142 18.33 15.54 -2.03
N PRO A 143 18.81 15.44 -0.77
CA PRO A 143 17.98 15.67 0.41
C PRO A 143 17.13 16.94 0.35
N GLU A 144 17.72 18.07 -0.06
CA GLU A 144 17.05 19.36 -0.10
C GLU A 144 15.92 19.46 -1.14
N MET A 145 15.92 18.60 -2.18
CA MET A 145 14.83 18.51 -3.16
C MET A 145 13.62 17.79 -2.58
N VAL A 146 13.87 16.88 -1.63
CA VAL A 146 12.87 16.09 -0.92
C VAL A 146 12.84 16.45 0.58
N ALA A 147 12.68 17.75 0.87
CA ALA A 147 12.84 18.31 2.22
C ALA A 147 11.94 17.68 3.31
N VAL A 148 10.74 17.19 2.96
CA VAL A 148 9.85 16.52 3.92
C VAL A 148 10.46 15.17 4.32
N TYR A 149 10.96 14.41 3.35
CA TYR A 149 11.68 13.17 3.63
C TYR A 149 13.00 13.40 4.37
N GLU A 150 13.78 14.42 4.00
CA GLU A 150 14.99 14.82 4.75
C GLU A 150 14.68 15.03 6.23
N ALA A 151 13.62 15.79 6.54
CA ALA A 151 13.19 16.03 7.91
C ALA A 151 12.74 14.74 8.62
N LEU A 152 11.94 13.90 7.96
CA LEU A 152 11.45 12.65 8.55
C LEU A 152 12.58 11.65 8.83
N VAL A 153 13.53 11.50 7.90
CA VAL A 153 14.72 10.64 8.08
C VAL A 153 15.60 11.15 9.22
N GLY A 154 15.79 12.47 9.31
CA GLY A 154 16.54 13.09 10.40
C GLY A 154 15.87 12.95 11.77
N GLU A 155 14.53 12.86 11.80
CA GLU A 155 13.75 12.89 13.04
C GLU A 155 13.27 11.54 13.53
N PHE A 156 13.10 10.55 12.67
CA PHE A 156 12.48 9.27 13.03
C PHE A 156 13.32 8.06 12.58
N ALA A 157 12.67 6.96 12.22
CA ALA A 157 13.34 5.75 11.76
C ALA A 157 13.20 5.59 10.24
N VAL A 158 14.32 5.41 9.55
CA VAL A 158 14.36 4.94 8.16
C VAL A 158 14.74 3.47 8.13
N CYS A 159 13.99 2.67 7.39
CA CYS A 159 14.33 1.28 7.10
C CYS A 159 15.07 1.25 5.77
N ASP A 160 16.38 0.94 5.80
CA ASP A 160 17.22 0.91 4.60
C ASP A 160 17.37 -0.51 4.01
N ARG A 161 16.49 -1.42 4.46
CA ARG A 161 16.36 -2.80 3.97
C ARG A 161 14.90 -3.27 4.03
N TRP A 162 14.02 -2.53 3.35
CA TRP A 162 12.61 -2.87 3.14
C TRP A 162 12.35 -3.11 1.66
N PHE A 163 11.86 -4.28 1.29
CA PHE A 163 11.68 -4.68 -0.11
C PHE A 163 10.20 -4.71 -0.50
N ALA A 164 9.91 -4.46 -1.78
CA ALA A 164 8.64 -4.84 -2.36
C ALA A 164 8.43 -6.35 -2.16
N SER A 165 7.23 -6.79 -1.80
CA SER A 165 6.96 -8.20 -1.48
C SER A 165 7.14 -9.13 -2.67
N VAL A 166 6.98 -8.62 -3.88
CA VAL A 166 7.16 -9.35 -5.13
C VAL A 166 7.76 -8.46 -6.23
N PRO A 167 8.54 -9.02 -7.17
CA PRO A 167 9.09 -8.29 -8.32
C PRO A 167 8.02 -8.08 -9.40
N SER A 168 6.97 -7.32 -9.07
CA SER A 168 5.76 -7.15 -9.87
C SER A 168 5.21 -5.73 -9.74
N SER A 169 4.25 -5.37 -10.60
CA SER A 169 3.55 -4.08 -10.56
C SER A 169 2.81 -3.80 -9.24
N THR A 170 2.31 -2.57 -9.13
CA THR A 170 1.61 -1.97 -7.98
C THR A 170 0.63 -2.89 -7.28
N GLN A 171 -0.35 -3.43 -8.00
CA GLN A 171 -1.49 -4.10 -7.38
C GLN A 171 -1.15 -5.38 -6.61
N PRO A 172 -0.35 -6.31 -7.16
CA PRO A 172 0.20 -7.40 -6.39
C PRO A 172 0.87 -6.94 -5.09
N ASN A 173 1.73 -5.92 -5.14
CA ASN A 173 2.44 -5.42 -3.95
C ASN A 173 1.50 -4.77 -2.92
N ARG A 174 0.57 -3.91 -3.34
CA ARG A 174 -0.49 -3.36 -2.47
C ARG A 174 -1.34 -4.45 -1.82
N MET A 175 -1.50 -5.62 -2.46
CA MET A 175 -2.19 -6.74 -1.84
C MET A 175 -1.40 -7.38 -0.69
N PHE A 176 -0.08 -7.48 -0.80
CA PHE A 176 0.75 -8.01 0.29
C PHE A 176 0.67 -7.14 1.56
N VAL A 177 0.54 -5.80 1.42
CA VAL A 177 0.41 -4.86 2.55
C VAL A 177 -0.70 -5.23 3.53
N HIS A 178 -1.84 -5.74 3.05
CA HIS A 178 -3.00 -6.01 3.91
C HIS A 178 -3.39 -7.48 4.02
N SER A 179 -2.82 -8.35 3.18
CA SER A 179 -3.21 -9.78 3.15
C SER A 179 -2.07 -10.77 3.13
N GLY A 180 -0.81 -10.33 3.03
CA GLY A 180 0.35 -11.22 2.94
C GLY A 180 0.38 -12.09 1.68
N THR A 181 -0.44 -11.79 0.67
CA THR A 181 -0.49 -12.49 -0.62
C THR A 181 -1.24 -11.68 -1.68
N SER A 182 -0.82 -11.78 -2.94
CA SER A 182 -1.59 -11.28 -4.09
C SER A 182 -2.58 -12.32 -4.65
N HIS A 183 -2.77 -13.44 -3.95
CA HIS A 183 -3.56 -14.59 -4.42
C HIS A 183 -3.12 -15.08 -5.80
N GLY A 184 -1.81 -15.08 -6.05
CA GLY A 184 -1.22 -15.57 -7.30
C GLY A 184 -1.13 -14.53 -8.40
N ALA A 185 -1.60 -13.30 -8.19
CA ALA A 185 -1.47 -12.25 -9.19
C ALA A 185 -0.02 -11.73 -9.28
N THR A 186 0.49 -11.62 -10.50
CA THR A 186 1.78 -10.99 -10.87
C THR A 186 1.58 -9.82 -11.84
N SER A 187 0.32 -9.41 -12.05
CA SER A 187 -0.12 -8.32 -12.90
C SER A 187 -1.62 -8.13 -12.71
N ASN A 188 -2.21 -7.21 -13.48
CA ASN A 188 -3.65 -7.10 -13.63
C ASN A 188 -4.29 -8.46 -14.01
N ASN A 189 -5.35 -8.85 -13.28
CA ASN A 189 -6.28 -9.91 -13.67
C ASN A 189 -7.71 -9.35 -13.68
N PRO A 190 -8.27 -9.00 -14.85
CA PRO A 190 -9.57 -8.33 -14.94
C PRO A 190 -10.73 -9.10 -14.31
N SER A 191 -10.71 -10.44 -14.40
CA SER A 191 -11.72 -11.29 -13.76
C SER A 191 -11.65 -11.21 -12.24
N MET A 192 -10.44 -11.23 -11.68
CA MET A 192 -10.23 -11.11 -10.24
C MET A 192 -10.51 -9.69 -9.73
N LEU A 193 -10.14 -8.65 -10.48
CA LEU A 193 -10.51 -7.27 -10.13
C LEU A 193 -12.03 -7.10 -10.07
N ALA A 194 -12.75 -7.65 -11.06
CA ALA A 194 -14.20 -7.61 -11.11
C ALA A 194 -14.85 -8.36 -9.95
N ASN A 195 -14.45 -9.60 -9.69
CA ASN A 195 -15.01 -10.44 -8.62
C ASN A 195 -14.56 -10.02 -7.22
N GLY A 196 -13.43 -9.33 -7.12
CA GLY A 196 -12.72 -9.07 -5.89
C GLY A 196 -11.87 -10.27 -5.47
N TYR A 197 -10.69 -9.94 -4.95
CA TYR A 197 -9.71 -10.88 -4.44
C TYR A 197 -10.20 -11.55 -3.13
N PRO A 198 -10.16 -12.89 -3.03
CA PRO A 198 -10.89 -13.63 -1.99
C PRO A 198 -10.11 -13.79 -0.69
N GLN A 199 -8.81 -13.47 -0.67
CA GLN A 199 -7.95 -13.66 0.48
C GLN A 199 -8.42 -12.81 1.66
N ARG A 200 -8.20 -13.36 2.85
CA ARG A 200 -8.47 -12.69 4.11
C ARG A 200 -7.49 -11.54 4.30
N THR A 201 -7.95 -10.49 4.97
CA THR A 201 -7.15 -9.28 5.23
C THR A 201 -6.95 -9.03 6.72
N ILE A 202 -5.95 -8.20 7.04
CA ILE A 202 -5.71 -7.70 8.40
C ILE A 202 -6.91 -6.92 8.94
N PHE A 203 -7.69 -6.24 8.08
CA PHE A 203 -8.91 -5.54 8.46
C PHE A 203 -9.94 -6.49 9.10
N GLU A 204 -10.09 -7.70 8.54
CA GLU A 204 -10.97 -8.72 9.08
C GLU A 204 -10.43 -9.27 10.41
N ASN A 205 -9.12 -9.49 10.54
CA ASN A 205 -8.55 -9.88 11.84
C ASN A 205 -8.75 -8.82 12.92
N ILE A 206 -8.57 -7.53 12.59
CA ILE A 206 -8.82 -6.42 13.52
C ILE A 206 -10.30 -6.40 13.93
N HIS A 207 -11.21 -6.52 12.95
CA HIS A 207 -12.64 -6.50 13.21
C HIS A 207 -13.11 -7.67 14.08
N ASP A 208 -12.65 -8.89 13.78
CA ASP A 208 -13.05 -10.11 14.49
C ASP A 208 -12.59 -10.08 15.96
N GLU A 209 -11.55 -9.30 16.27
CA GLU A 209 -11.02 -9.06 17.61
C GLU A 209 -11.70 -7.88 18.35
N GLY A 210 -12.74 -7.29 17.76
CA GLY A 210 -13.46 -6.15 18.35
C GLY A 210 -12.71 -4.82 18.25
N LEU A 211 -11.60 -4.76 17.51
CA LEU A 211 -10.85 -3.53 17.25
C LEU A 211 -11.41 -2.79 16.04
N SER A 212 -11.06 -1.51 15.94
CA SER A 212 -11.56 -0.62 14.88
C SER A 212 -10.54 -0.45 13.76
N PHE A 213 -11.04 -0.41 12.51
CA PHE A 213 -10.28 0.07 11.37
C PHE A 213 -11.06 1.14 10.61
N GLY A 214 -10.36 1.95 9.81
CA GLY A 214 -10.96 2.93 8.91
C GLY A 214 -10.07 3.22 7.71
N ILE A 215 -10.70 3.48 6.57
CA ILE A 215 -10.04 3.80 5.30
C ILE A 215 -10.41 5.22 4.93
N TYR A 216 -9.41 6.08 4.83
CA TYR A 216 -9.54 7.49 4.49
C TYR A 216 -8.99 7.70 3.08
N TYR A 217 -9.87 7.96 2.12
CA TYR A 217 -9.50 7.99 0.71
C TYR A 217 -9.87 9.33 0.06
N GLN A 218 -9.06 9.75 -0.91
CA GLN A 218 -9.31 10.95 -1.71
C GLN A 218 -10.05 10.63 -3.02
N ASP A 219 -9.65 9.56 -3.72
CA ASP A 219 -10.22 9.11 -4.99
C ASP A 219 -11.10 7.85 -4.84
N LEU A 220 -10.60 6.69 -5.28
CA LEU A 220 -11.21 5.39 -5.13
C LEU A 220 -10.37 4.57 -4.15
N PRO A 221 -10.96 3.97 -3.09
CA PRO A 221 -10.20 3.16 -2.16
C PRO A 221 -9.82 1.82 -2.82
N ALA A 222 -8.56 1.66 -3.21
CA ALA A 222 -7.99 0.46 -3.82
C ALA A 222 -8.15 -0.78 -2.93
N VAL A 223 -8.27 -0.65 -1.61
CA VAL A 223 -8.62 -1.80 -0.76
C VAL A 223 -9.97 -2.46 -1.14
N LEU A 224 -10.83 -1.80 -1.92
CA LEU A 224 -12.03 -2.45 -2.51
C LEU A 224 -11.68 -3.50 -3.57
N PHE A 225 -10.42 -3.69 -3.96
CA PHE A 225 -10.00 -4.90 -4.68
C PHE A 225 -10.21 -6.17 -3.85
N TYR A 226 -10.19 -6.09 -2.52
CA TYR A 226 -10.57 -7.23 -1.67
C TYR A 226 -12.08 -7.43 -1.68
N ARG A 227 -12.51 -8.64 -2.02
CA ARG A 227 -13.92 -8.99 -2.09
C ARG A 227 -14.65 -8.77 -0.77
N ASN A 228 -14.02 -9.12 0.35
CA ASN A 228 -14.64 -9.05 1.67
C ASN A 228 -14.84 -7.61 2.15
N LEU A 229 -14.02 -6.65 1.71
CA LEU A 229 -14.22 -5.23 2.03
C LEU A 229 -15.39 -4.60 1.28
N ARG A 230 -15.99 -5.29 0.31
CA ARG A 230 -17.23 -4.89 -0.36
C ARG A 230 -18.51 -5.32 0.37
N LYS A 231 -18.37 -6.00 1.53
CA LYS A 231 -19.52 -6.44 2.35
C LYS A 231 -20.18 -5.27 3.08
N LEU A 232 -21.49 -5.36 3.27
CA LEU A 232 -22.30 -4.31 3.91
C LEU A 232 -21.88 -3.98 5.35
N LYS A 233 -21.36 -4.94 6.11
CA LYS A 233 -20.83 -4.69 7.47
C LYS A 233 -19.70 -3.66 7.49
N PHE A 234 -18.94 -3.52 6.40
CA PHE A 234 -17.80 -2.61 6.31
C PHE A 234 -18.10 -1.30 5.58
N ILE A 235 -19.32 -1.09 5.08
CA ILE A 235 -19.65 0.10 4.27
C ILE A 235 -19.41 1.43 5.01
N ASN A 236 -19.52 1.43 6.35
CA ASN A 236 -19.29 2.59 7.21
C ASN A 236 -17.83 2.75 7.67
N LYS A 237 -16.90 1.96 7.13
CA LYS A 237 -15.46 2.02 7.42
C LYS A 237 -14.68 2.86 6.41
N PHE A 238 -15.36 3.37 5.39
CA PHE A 238 -14.80 4.19 4.33
C PHE A 238 -15.19 5.65 4.56
N HIS A 239 -14.20 6.52 4.51
CA HIS A 239 -14.33 7.93 4.87
C HIS A 239 -13.63 8.81 3.84
N ALA A 240 -14.25 9.94 3.49
CA ALA A 240 -13.56 10.95 2.72
C ALA A 240 -12.39 11.52 3.54
N TYR A 241 -11.20 11.54 2.95
CA TYR A 241 -9.98 11.99 3.61
C TYR A 241 -10.06 13.46 4.06
N ASP A 242 -10.38 14.39 3.15
CA ASP A 242 -10.20 15.84 3.33
C ASP A 242 -10.82 16.42 4.62
N HIS A 243 -11.97 15.88 5.03
CA HIS A 243 -12.69 16.32 6.22
C HIS A 243 -12.61 15.30 7.35
N THR A 244 -12.99 14.05 7.08
CA THR A 244 -13.21 13.05 8.14
C THR A 244 -11.91 12.64 8.83
N PHE A 245 -10.79 12.56 8.10
CA PHE A 245 -9.51 12.20 8.69
C PHE A 245 -9.05 13.24 9.70
N LYS A 246 -9.10 14.52 9.31
CA LYS A 246 -8.73 15.66 10.16
C LYS A 246 -9.66 15.77 11.37
N ASP A 247 -10.97 15.58 11.18
CA ASP A 247 -11.94 15.58 12.27
C ASP A 247 -11.71 14.44 13.25
N HIS A 248 -11.48 13.21 12.77
CA HIS A 248 -11.19 12.07 13.62
C HIS A 248 -9.87 12.28 14.38
N ALA A 249 -8.82 12.77 13.71
CA ALA A 249 -7.54 13.08 14.34
C ALA A 249 -7.67 14.15 15.42
N ALA A 250 -8.33 15.28 15.14
CA ALA A 250 -8.49 16.39 16.07
C ALA A 250 -9.27 16.00 17.33
N ASN A 251 -10.25 15.11 17.20
CA ASN A 251 -11.08 14.65 18.31
C ASN A 251 -10.53 13.41 19.04
N GLY A 252 -9.38 12.87 18.61
CA GLY A 252 -8.81 11.65 19.20
C GLY A 252 -9.64 10.39 18.92
N ASN A 253 -10.29 10.34 17.75
CA ASN A 253 -11.19 9.27 17.31
C ASN A 253 -10.63 8.44 16.15
N LEU A 254 -9.32 8.51 15.87
CA LEU A 254 -8.73 7.65 14.85
C LEU A 254 -8.83 6.17 15.27
N PRO A 255 -9.14 5.27 14.33
CA PRO A 255 -9.30 3.85 14.62
C PRO A 255 -7.95 3.20 14.98
N ASN A 256 -7.98 1.95 15.44
CA ASN A 256 -6.76 1.20 15.75
C ASN A 256 -5.88 0.98 14.51
N TYR A 257 -6.51 0.77 13.35
CA TYR A 257 -5.81 0.65 12.07
C TYR A 257 -6.44 1.58 11.04
N ALA A 258 -5.71 2.63 10.67
CA ALA A 258 -6.11 3.59 9.68
C ALA A 258 -5.28 3.40 8.40
N VAL A 259 -5.95 3.38 7.25
CA VAL A 259 -5.28 3.39 5.94
C VAL A 259 -5.64 4.67 5.24
N ILE A 260 -4.63 5.32 4.66
CA ILE A 260 -4.78 6.55 3.89
C ILE A 260 -4.53 6.24 2.42
N GLU A 261 -5.46 6.64 1.55
CA GLU A 261 -5.37 6.47 0.10
C GLU A 261 -5.45 7.81 -0.63
N GLN A 262 -4.58 7.96 -1.63
CA GLN A 262 -4.22 9.19 -2.31
C GLN A 262 -5.19 9.62 -3.42
N HIS A 263 -4.90 10.79 -4.00
CA HIS A 263 -5.29 11.11 -5.37
C HIS A 263 -4.36 10.37 -6.35
N TYR A 264 -4.95 9.48 -7.14
CA TYR A 264 -4.26 8.67 -8.14
C TYR A 264 -4.42 9.22 -9.55
N LEU A 265 -5.34 10.16 -9.78
CA LEU A 265 -5.56 10.80 -11.08
C LEU A 265 -5.20 12.28 -11.03
N ASP A 266 -4.26 12.69 -11.87
CA ASP A 266 -3.73 14.05 -11.85
C ASP A 266 -4.65 15.04 -12.58
N SER A 267 -5.08 16.09 -11.88
CA SER A 267 -5.87 17.17 -12.44
C SER A 267 -5.41 18.54 -11.96
N LYS A 268 -5.82 19.60 -12.66
CA LYS A 268 -5.40 20.97 -12.29
C LYS A 268 -5.93 21.39 -10.91
N ASN A 269 -7.08 20.88 -10.51
CA ASN A 269 -7.75 21.26 -9.26
C ASN A 269 -7.48 20.29 -8.10
N LYS A 270 -7.25 19.02 -8.41
CA LYS A 270 -6.92 17.94 -7.48
C LYS A 270 -5.69 17.23 -8.05
N PRO A 271 -4.48 17.73 -7.80
CA PRO A 271 -3.29 17.10 -8.34
C PRO A 271 -3.08 15.73 -7.70
N ALA A 272 -2.55 14.78 -8.48
CA ALA A 272 -2.16 13.49 -7.93
C ALA A 272 -1.00 13.68 -6.94
N ASN A 273 -1.02 12.90 -5.85
CA ASN A 273 -0.14 13.08 -4.70
C ASN A 273 0.40 11.74 -4.15
N ASP A 274 0.49 10.73 -5.02
CA ASP A 274 0.93 9.38 -4.73
C ASP A 274 2.41 9.12 -5.06
N ASP A 275 3.09 10.07 -5.71
CA ASP A 275 4.46 10.01 -6.26
C ASP A 275 4.65 9.17 -7.53
N HIS A 276 3.62 8.52 -8.10
CA HIS A 276 3.73 7.70 -9.32
C HIS A 276 4.24 8.54 -10.52
N PRO A 277 5.18 8.12 -11.37
CA PRO A 277 5.44 8.81 -12.65
C PRO A 277 4.23 8.82 -13.61
N SER A 278 3.76 9.93 -14.16
CA SER A 278 4.37 11.24 -14.27
C SER A 278 3.65 12.24 -13.33
N HIS A 279 3.59 11.94 -12.03
CA HIS A 279 3.06 12.81 -10.99
C HIS A 279 4.20 13.54 -10.27
N ASP A 280 3.88 14.75 -9.79
CA ASP A 280 4.86 15.65 -9.20
C ASP A 280 5.15 15.25 -7.74
N VAL A 281 6.38 14.81 -7.45
CA VAL A 281 6.84 14.44 -6.09
C VAL A 281 6.64 15.58 -5.08
N TYR A 282 6.59 16.83 -5.54
CA TYR A 282 6.20 17.96 -4.70
C TYR A 282 4.82 17.76 -4.03
N GLN A 283 3.84 17.21 -4.75
CA GLN A 283 2.49 16.98 -4.24
C GLN A 283 2.45 15.83 -3.24
N GLY A 284 3.18 14.74 -3.48
CA GLY A 284 3.31 13.65 -2.51
C GLY A 284 3.99 14.10 -1.22
N GLN A 285 5.02 14.95 -1.32
CA GLN A 285 5.62 15.53 -0.11
C GLN A 285 4.68 16.47 0.65
N LEU A 286 3.89 17.29 -0.04
CA LEU A 286 2.85 18.10 0.61
C LEU A 286 1.82 17.22 1.34
N PHE A 287 1.42 16.13 0.70
CA PHE A 287 0.47 15.19 1.27
C PHE A 287 1.01 14.50 2.53
N ILE A 288 2.23 13.97 2.48
CA ILE A 288 2.89 13.35 3.63
C ILE A 288 3.06 14.36 4.77
N LYS A 289 3.43 15.60 4.45
CA LYS A 289 3.48 16.69 5.42
C LYS A 289 2.12 16.92 6.07
N GLU A 290 1.04 16.96 5.31
CA GLU A 290 -0.30 17.13 5.85
C GLU A 290 -0.72 15.97 6.76
N VAL A 291 -0.49 14.73 6.33
CA VAL A 291 -0.76 13.53 7.13
C VAL A 291 0.02 13.58 8.44
N TYR A 292 1.32 13.85 8.38
CA TYR A 292 2.17 13.98 9.57
C TYR A 292 1.65 15.06 10.52
N GLU A 293 1.39 16.27 10.04
CA GLU A 293 0.98 17.40 10.89
C GLU A 293 -0.42 17.19 11.49
N THR A 294 -1.31 16.51 10.76
CA THR A 294 -2.63 16.10 11.26
C THR A 294 -2.48 15.12 12.43
N LEU A 295 -1.62 14.10 12.31
CA LEU A 295 -1.37 13.14 13.38
C LEU A 295 -0.59 13.77 14.54
N ARG A 296 0.37 14.63 14.25
CA ARG A 296 1.22 15.31 15.23
C ARG A 296 0.44 16.28 16.12
N SER A 297 -0.62 16.87 15.59
CA SER A 297 -1.54 17.75 16.33
C SER A 297 -2.65 17.00 17.07
N SER A 298 -2.84 15.70 16.80
CA SER A 298 -3.84 14.88 17.46
C SER A 298 -3.51 14.65 18.95
N PRO A 299 -4.53 14.60 19.85
CA PRO A 299 -4.34 14.10 21.20
C PRO A 299 -3.86 12.63 21.24
N GLN A 300 -4.03 11.86 20.16
CA GLN A 300 -3.53 10.48 20.02
C GLN A 300 -2.06 10.39 19.56
N TRP A 301 -1.34 11.51 19.39
CA TRP A 301 0.05 11.50 18.88
C TRP A 301 0.97 10.52 19.63
N ASN A 302 0.90 10.50 20.97
CA ASN A 302 1.70 9.61 21.80
C ASN A 302 1.30 8.12 21.71
N GLU A 303 0.20 7.81 21.03
CA GLU A 303 -0.30 6.44 20.82
C GLU A 303 -0.27 6.05 19.33
N THR A 304 0.34 6.89 18.49
CA THR A 304 0.32 6.73 17.03
C THR A 304 1.66 6.21 16.51
N LEU A 305 1.55 5.26 15.58
CA LEU A 305 2.61 4.87 14.65
C LEU A 305 2.15 5.17 13.23
N LEU A 306 2.84 6.07 12.54
CA LEU A 306 2.67 6.27 11.10
C LEU A 306 3.74 5.46 10.36
N VAL A 307 3.30 4.63 9.41
CA VAL A 307 4.12 3.85 8.50
C VAL A 307 3.96 4.45 7.11
N ILE A 308 5.04 5.02 6.58
CA ILE A 308 5.11 5.51 5.20
C ILE A 308 5.98 4.51 4.44
N THR A 309 5.46 3.93 3.38
CA THR A 309 6.18 2.99 2.51
C THR A 309 5.78 3.22 1.05
N TYR A 310 6.36 2.47 0.13
CA TYR A 310 5.98 2.45 -1.28
C TYR A 310 5.59 1.04 -1.68
N ASP A 311 4.73 0.90 -2.67
CA ASP A 311 4.30 -0.38 -3.23
C ASP A 311 5.43 -1.12 -3.97
N GLU A 312 6.13 -0.46 -4.89
CA GLU A 312 7.25 -0.97 -5.67
C GLU A 312 8.16 0.18 -6.16
N HIS A 313 9.18 -0.13 -6.97
CA HIS A 313 10.28 0.80 -7.25
C HIS A 313 10.11 1.67 -8.50
N GLY A 314 9.08 1.44 -9.32
CA GLY A 314 8.73 2.25 -10.48
C GLY A 314 9.73 2.19 -11.62
N GLY A 315 10.55 1.15 -11.68
CA GLY A 315 11.66 1.03 -12.64
C GLY A 315 12.90 1.85 -12.30
N PHE A 316 12.90 2.59 -11.19
CA PHE A 316 14.07 3.35 -10.73
C PHE A 316 15.13 2.45 -10.10
N PHE A 317 16.39 2.76 -10.35
CA PHE A 317 17.51 1.95 -9.87
C PHE A 317 17.59 1.88 -8.34
N ASP A 318 17.97 0.71 -7.83
CA ASP A 318 18.46 0.53 -6.46
C ASP A 318 19.66 -0.42 -6.50
N HIS A 319 20.70 -0.10 -5.73
CA HIS A 319 21.95 -0.85 -5.72
C HIS A 319 21.89 -2.12 -4.86
N VAL A 320 20.92 -2.26 -3.97
CA VAL A 320 20.86 -3.38 -3.04
C VAL A 320 20.22 -4.58 -3.71
N SER A 321 21.00 -5.67 -3.79
CA SER A 321 20.52 -6.96 -4.27
C SER A 321 19.28 -7.42 -3.52
N THR A 322 18.24 -7.74 -4.28
CA THR A 322 16.99 -8.30 -3.72
C THR A 322 17.18 -9.74 -3.22
N PRO A 323 16.52 -10.16 -2.13
CA PRO A 323 16.49 -11.54 -1.67
C PRO A 323 15.84 -12.49 -2.68
N THR A 324 16.64 -13.44 -3.22
CA THR A 324 16.19 -14.45 -4.20
C THR A 324 16.03 -15.85 -3.63
N LYS A 325 16.34 -16.05 -2.34
CA LYS A 325 16.22 -17.33 -1.62
C LYS A 325 15.74 -17.13 -0.19
N GLY A 326 15.20 -18.21 0.40
CA GLY A 326 14.76 -18.21 1.81
C GLY A 326 13.45 -17.44 2.06
N VAL A 327 12.79 -17.01 0.98
CA VAL A 327 11.54 -16.28 0.96
C VAL A 327 10.42 -17.31 0.71
N PRO A 328 9.51 -17.58 1.67
CA PRO A 328 8.55 -18.68 1.53
C PRO A 328 7.38 -18.30 0.62
N SER A 329 6.92 -19.18 -0.27
CA SER A 329 5.63 -18.94 -0.95
C SER A 329 4.53 -18.70 0.10
N PRO A 330 3.61 -17.71 -0.09
CA PRO A 330 2.61 -17.38 0.90
C PRO A 330 1.83 -18.62 1.38
N ASP A 331 1.31 -19.43 0.46
CA ASP A 331 0.61 -20.69 0.79
C ASP A 331 0.71 -21.71 -0.37
N GLY A 332 1.89 -21.83 -0.99
CA GLY A 332 2.09 -22.73 -2.15
C GLY A 332 1.39 -22.28 -3.43
N ILE A 333 1.07 -20.99 -3.52
CA ILE A 333 0.43 -20.38 -4.68
C ILE A 333 1.48 -20.16 -5.77
N VAL A 334 1.12 -20.50 -7.01
CA VAL A 334 1.93 -20.26 -8.20
C VAL A 334 1.21 -19.26 -9.10
N GLY A 335 1.97 -18.33 -9.67
CA GLY A 335 1.45 -17.31 -10.58
C GLY A 335 1.04 -17.89 -11.94
N PRO A 336 0.39 -17.09 -12.79
CA PRO A 336 -0.03 -17.54 -14.11
C PRO A 336 1.14 -17.75 -15.07
N ASP A 337 0.86 -18.42 -16.20
CA ASP A 337 1.71 -18.38 -17.39
C ASP A 337 1.96 -16.93 -17.85
N PRO A 338 3.11 -16.63 -18.47
CA PRO A 338 4.18 -17.57 -18.85
C PRO A 338 5.25 -17.79 -17.77
N PHE A 339 5.15 -17.09 -16.63
CA PHE A 339 6.24 -17.04 -15.66
C PHE A 339 6.15 -18.13 -14.58
N LEU A 340 4.94 -18.59 -14.26
CA LEU A 340 4.70 -19.60 -13.21
C LEU A 340 5.45 -19.26 -11.91
N PHE A 341 5.39 -17.98 -11.53
CA PHE A 341 6.16 -17.45 -10.43
C PHE A 341 5.73 -18.06 -9.09
N GLU A 342 6.64 -18.67 -8.35
CA GLU A 342 6.33 -19.39 -7.11
C GLU A 342 6.19 -18.48 -5.87
N PHE A 343 6.41 -17.17 -6.03
CA PHE A 343 6.46 -16.21 -4.92
C PHE A 343 7.57 -16.56 -3.92
N ASP A 344 8.74 -16.96 -4.42
CA ASP A 344 9.88 -17.46 -3.67
C ASP A 344 11.05 -16.45 -3.54
N ARG A 345 10.78 -15.19 -3.87
CA ARG A 345 11.72 -14.05 -3.83
C ARG A 345 10.98 -12.73 -3.66
N LEU A 346 11.72 -11.70 -3.28
CA LEU A 346 11.19 -10.33 -3.15
C LEU A 346 11.44 -9.49 -4.40
N GLY A 347 10.85 -8.29 -4.41
CA GLY A 347 11.13 -7.23 -5.38
C GLY A 347 12.25 -6.30 -4.93
N VAL A 348 12.37 -5.16 -5.61
CA VAL A 348 13.41 -4.16 -5.34
C VAL A 348 13.14 -3.43 -4.02
N ARG A 349 14.19 -2.89 -3.41
CA ARG A 349 14.09 -2.11 -2.17
C ARG A 349 13.31 -0.81 -2.38
N VAL A 350 12.45 -0.48 -1.43
CA VAL A 350 11.56 0.68 -1.46
C VAL A 350 11.74 1.59 -0.25
N PRO A 351 11.45 2.90 -0.34
CA PRO A 351 11.49 3.81 0.80
C PRO A 351 10.54 3.32 1.90
N SER A 352 10.98 3.35 3.15
CA SER A 352 10.14 3.02 4.29
C SER A 352 10.57 3.79 5.54
N ILE A 353 9.64 4.57 6.10
CA ILE A 353 9.88 5.44 7.25
C ILE A 353 8.83 5.14 8.33
N LEU A 354 9.29 4.94 9.55
CA LEU A 354 8.47 4.72 10.74
C LEU A 354 8.49 5.98 11.59
N VAL A 355 7.31 6.55 11.85
CA VAL A 355 7.15 7.83 12.55
C VAL A 355 6.32 7.63 13.81
N SER A 356 6.93 7.95 14.96
CA SER A 356 6.28 7.90 16.27
C SER A 356 7.14 8.62 17.31
N PRO A 357 6.56 9.26 18.35
CA PRO A 357 7.35 9.85 19.42
C PRO A 357 8.12 8.82 20.26
N TRP A 358 7.85 7.54 20.10
CA TRP A 358 8.60 6.45 20.75
C TRP A 358 9.91 6.09 20.04
N ILE A 359 10.19 6.70 18.89
CA ILE A 359 11.37 6.42 18.07
C ILE A 359 12.47 7.44 18.35
N LYS A 360 13.70 6.95 18.58
CA LYS A 360 14.87 7.83 18.74
C LYS A 360 15.17 8.56 17.42
N LYS A 361 15.54 9.83 17.53
CA LYS A 361 15.95 10.66 16.40
C LYS A 361 17.03 10.00 15.52
N GLY A 362 16.86 10.07 14.21
CA GLY A 362 17.82 9.59 13.21
C GLY A 362 18.12 8.08 13.29
N THR A 363 17.12 7.28 13.66
CA THR A 363 17.28 5.82 13.75
C THR A 363 17.39 5.23 12.35
N VAL A 364 18.37 4.35 12.14
CA VAL A 364 18.45 3.53 10.91
C VAL A 364 18.16 2.08 11.28
N VAL A 365 17.32 1.42 10.51
CA VAL A 365 16.89 0.04 10.73
C VAL A 365 17.33 -0.83 9.53
N HIS A 366 18.32 -1.68 9.77
CA HIS A 366 19.00 -2.50 8.75
C HIS A 366 18.33 -3.85 8.43
N GLY A 367 17.06 -4.01 8.82
CA GLY A 367 16.34 -5.29 8.73
C GLY A 367 15.94 -5.85 10.11
N PRO A 368 15.35 -7.05 10.14
CA PRO A 368 14.71 -7.59 11.34
C PRO A 368 15.64 -8.37 12.27
N ASN A 369 16.96 -8.29 12.07
CA ASN A 369 17.99 -8.93 12.90
C ASN A 369 17.81 -10.45 13.07
N GLY A 370 17.39 -11.15 12.01
CA GLY A 370 17.27 -12.62 11.98
C GLY A 370 16.04 -13.17 12.73
N VAL A 371 15.02 -12.35 12.96
CA VAL A 371 13.76 -12.74 13.61
C VAL A 371 12.58 -12.42 12.68
N PRO A 372 11.57 -13.30 12.54
CA PRO A 372 11.42 -14.59 13.20
C PRO A 372 12.34 -15.71 12.69
N PHE A 373 12.87 -15.58 11.47
CA PHE A 373 13.82 -16.51 10.87
C PHE A 373 15.10 -15.80 10.43
N LEU A 374 16.19 -16.56 10.27
CA LEU A 374 17.48 -16.01 9.82
C LEU A 374 17.38 -15.30 8.45
N THR A 375 16.48 -15.78 7.60
CA THR A 375 16.23 -15.24 6.26
C THR A 375 15.13 -14.17 6.22
N SER A 376 14.52 -13.84 7.36
CA SER A 376 13.46 -12.84 7.42
C SER A 376 13.99 -11.48 6.97
N GLU A 377 13.16 -10.78 6.19
CA GLU A 377 13.41 -9.43 5.71
C GLU A 377 12.23 -8.53 6.06
N PHE A 378 12.41 -7.21 5.96
CA PHE A 378 11.25 -6.33 5.91
C PHE A 378 10.71 -6.25 4.48
N GLU A 379 9.41 -6.49 4.37
CA GLU A 379 8.61 -6.33 3.15
C GLU A 379 7.16 -6.03 3.54
N HIS A 380 6.24 -5.86 2.59
CA HIS A 380 4.91 -5.32 2.91
C HIS A 380 4.11 -6.13 3.93
N SER A 381 4.33 -7.44 4.00
CA SER A 381 3.69 -8.33 4.99
C SER A 381 4.27 -8.17 6.41
N SER A 382 5.36 -7.42 6.57
CA SER A 382 5.87 -6.95 7.87
C SER A 382 4.89 -6.02 8.57
N ILE A 383 4.05 -5.30 7.83
CA ILE A 383 2.97 -4.46 8.38
C ILE A 383 1.93 -5.32 9.11
N PRO A 384 1.22 -6.27 8.46
CA PRO A 384 0.23 -7.09 9.13
C PRO A 384 0.84 -8.02 10.18
N ALA A 385 2.10 -8.44 10.04
CA ALA A 385 2.83 -9.16 11.09
C ALA A 385 3.03 -8.30 12.35
N THR A 386 3.45 -7.04 12.17
CA THR A 386 3.67 -6.11 13.28
C THR A 386 2.35 -5.67 13.93
N VAL A 387 1.30 -5.44 13.15
CA VAL A 387 -0.06 -5.14 13.67
C VAL A 387 -0.55 -6.27 14.58
N LYS A 388 -0.43 -7.52 14.14
CA LYS A 388 -0.81 -8.70 14.95
C LYS A 388 -0.08 -8.72 16.29
N LYS A 389 1.22 -8.44 16.27
CA LYS A 389 2.07 -8.44 17.47
C LYS A 389 1.73 -7.28 18.41
N LEU A 390 1.66 -6.05 17.89
CA LEU A 390 1.32 -4.87 18.69
C LEU A 390 -0.06 -4.97 19.31
N PHE A 391 -1.05 -5.50 18.58
CA PHE A 391 -2.43 -5.61 19.07
C PHE A 391 -2.76 -6.94 19.74
N ASN A 392 -1.79 -7.87 19.79
CA ASN A 392 -1.96 -9.19 20.37
C ASN A 392 -3.20 -9.92 19.83
N LEU A 393 -3.34 -9.92 18.50
CA LEU A 393 -4.46 -10.58 17.82
C LEU A 393 -4.34 -12.11 17.97
N SER A 394 -5.45 -12.83 18.10
CA SER A 394 -5.42 -14.30 18.30
C SER A 394 -5.01 -15.07 17.05
N SER A 395 -5.24 -14.50 15.87
CA SER A 395 -4.79 -15.03 14.58
C SER A 395 -3.28 -14.76 14.43
N PRO A 396 -2.42 -15.80 14.40
CA PRO A 396 -0.97 -15.59 14.46
C PRO A 396 -0.38 -15.06 13.14
N TYR A 397 -0.97 -15.41 12.00
CA TYR A 397 -0.57 -14.95 10.66
C TYR A 397 -1.74 -15.07 9.68
N LEU A 398 -1.64 -14.39 8.54
CA LEU A 398 -2.57 -14.47 7.41
C LEU A 398 -2.16 -15.59 6.44
N THR A 399 -0.85 -15.69 6.17
CA THR A 399 -0.19 -16.66 5.27
C THR A 399 1.18 -17.02 5.84
N ASN A 400 1.93 -17.92 5.19
CA ASN A 400 3.33 -18.17 5.59
C ASN A 400 4.25 -16.97 5.31
N ARG A 401 3.85 -16.02 4.45
CA ARG A 401 4.64 -14.82 4.16
C ARG A 401 4.70 -13.90 5.37
N ASP A 402 3.57 -13.54 5.99
CA ASP A 402 3.60 -12.66 7.16
C ASP A 402 4.05 -13.39 8.44
N ALA A 403 3.93 -14.72 8.49
CA ALA A 403 4.59 -15.51 9.53
C ALA A 403 6.12 -15.44 9.47
N TRP A 404 6.68 -15.29 8.26
CA TRP A 404 8.12 -15.17 8.01
C TRP A 404 8.63 -13.73 8.05
N ALA A 405 7.79 -12.76 7.71
CA ALA A 405 8.16 -11.36 7.63
C ALA A 405 8.75 -10.83 8.95
N GLY A 406 9.74 -9.95 8.83
CA GLY A 406 10.27 -9.21 9.97
C GLY A 406 9.19 -8.38 10.66
N THR A 407 9.29 -8.21 11.98
CA THR A 407 8.42 -7.28 12.73
C THR A 407 9.23 -6.12 13.29
N PHE A 408 8.62 -4.93 13.37
CA PHE A 408 9.33 -3.68 13.69
C PHE A 408 8.85 -3.01 15.00
N GLU A 409 8.08 -3.71 15.83
CA GLU A 409 7.67 -3.22 17.15
C GLU A 409 8.87 -2.94 18.07
N GLY A 410 9.97 -3.67 17.91
CA GLY A 410 11.19 -3.47 18.69
C GLY A 410 11.80 -2.07 18.51
N VAL A 411 11.49 -1.36 17.42
CA VAL A 411 11.93 0.02 17.21
C VAL A 411 11.24 0.99 18.18
N LEU A 412 10.00 0.67 18.58
CA LEU A 412 9.17 1.47 19.49
C LEU A 412 9.46 1.22 20.97
N GLN A 413 10.06 0.08 21.29
CA GLN A 413 10.28 -0.38 22.68
C GLN A 413 11.61 0.09 23.29
N ARG A 414 12.39 0.89 22.54
CA ARG A 414 13.71 1.39 23.00
C ARG A 414 13.61 2.51 24.02
N ARG A 415 12.43 3.13 24.17
CA ARG A 415 12.19 4.27 25.05
C ARG A 415 11.17 3.91 26.14
N THR A 416 11.34 4.50 27.32
CA THR A 416 10.39 4.39 28.43
C THR A 416 9.34 5.51 28.41
N GLU A 417 9.60 6.60 27.68
CA GLU A 417 8.71 7.76 27.55
C GLU A 417 8.71 8.31 26.11
N PRO A 418 7.57 8.86 25.63
CA PRO A 418 7.49 9.47 24.32
C PRO A 418 8.34 10.74 24.28
N ARG A 419 8.92 11.03 23.12
CA ARG A 419 9.63 12.27 22.85
C ARG A 419 8.68 13.47 22.86
N THR A 420 9.14 14.56 23.45
CA THR A 420 8.44 15.86 23.46
C THR A 420 8.99 16.84 22.43
N ASP A 421 10.09 16.49 21.76
CA ASP A 421 10.83 17.33 20.81
C ASP A 421 10.52 17.00 19.33
N CYS A 422 9.50 16.19 19.04
CA CYS A 422 9.10 15.88 17.67
C CYS A 422 8.61 17.15 16.95
N PRO A 423 9.03 17.43 15.69
CA PRO A 423 8.67 18.64 14.97
C PRO A 423 7.16 18.84 14.95
N VAL A 424 6.70 20.07 15.19
CA VAL A 424 5.27 20.41 15.07
C VAL A 424 4.90 20.62 13.61
N GLN A 425 5.84 21.14 12.81
CA GLN A 425 5.70 21.34 11.38
C GLN A 425 6.92 20.81 10.64
N LEU A 426 6.70 20.27 9.44
CA LEU A 426 7.74 19.87 8.49
C LEU A 426 8.05 21.02 7.51
N PRO A 427 9.22 21.03 6.85
CA PRO A 427 9.55 22.06 5.87
C PRO A 427 8.59 22.04 4.67
N MET A 428 8.48 23.19 3.99
CA MET A 428 7.77 23.25 2.71
C MET A 428 8.63 22.58 1.62
N PRO A 429 8.07 21.67 0.81
CA PRO A 429 8.81 21.02 -0.26
C PRO A 429 9.12 21.99 -1.41
N VAL A 430 10.11 21.61 -2.22
CA VAL A 430 10.50 22.35 -3.43
C VAL A 430 9.62 21.92 -4.59
N LYS A 431 9.10 22.88 -5.36
CA LYS A 431 8.33 22.58 -6.58
C LYS A 431 9.24 21.98 -7.66
N ILE A 432 8.91 20.80 -8.17
CA ILE A 432 9.74 20.06 -9.14
C ILE A 432 9.18 20.24 -10.55
N ARG A 433 7.89 19.94 -10.77
CA ARG A 433 7.24 20.09 -12.07
C ARG A 433 7.05 21.56 -12.46
N GLN A 434 7.41 21.89 -13.70
CA GLN A 434 7.22 23.25 -14.25
C GLN A 434 5.84 23.46 -14.90
N GLY A 435 5.24 22.39 -15.46
CA GLY A 435 3.94 22.42 -16.14
C GLY A 435 2.72 22.17 -15.25
N GLU A 436 1.54 22.19 -15.88
CA GLU A 436 0.27 21.78 -15.27
C GLU A 436 0.00 20.28 -15.49
N ALA A 437 -0.98 19.74 -14.77
CA ALA A 437 -1.50 18.39 -14.99
C ALA A 437 -1.98 18.20 -16.44
N ASN A 438 -1.63 17.05 -17.04
CA ASN A 438 -2.10 16.67 -18.37
C ASN A 438 -3.35 15.78 -18.26
N GLU A 439 -4.50 16.40 -18.11
CA GLU A 439 -5.78 15.70 -17.99
C GLU A 439 -6.22 14.95 -19.27
N GLU A 440 -5.59 15.23 -20.42
CA GLU A 440 -5.83 14.54 -21.70
C GLU A 440 -4.87 13.36 -21.92
N ALA A 441 -3.96 13.11 -20.97
CA ALA A 441 -3.11 11.93 -21.01
C ALA A 441 -3.94 10.65 -20.96
N LYS A 442 -3.36 9.57 -21.47
CA LYS A 442 -3.89 8.22 -21.25
C LYS A 442 -3.69 7.83 -19.79
N LEU A 443 -4.57 6.97 -19.29
CA LEU A 443 -4.43 6.39 -17.96
C LEU A 443 -3.17 5.52 -17.85
N SER A 444 -2.45 5.62 -16.72
CA SER A 444 -1.40 4.67 -16.33
C SER A 444 -1.97 3.26 -16.14
N GLU A 445 -1.10 2.23 -16.03
CA GLU A 445 -1.57 0.86 -15.79
C GLU A 445 -2.41 0.77 -14.51
N PHE A 446 -1.92 1.36 -13.41
CA PHE A 446 -2.66 1.36 -12.14
C PHE A 446 -3.97 2.16 -12.21
N GLN A 447 -3.98 3.32 -12.89
CA GLN A 447 -5.21 4.07 -13.11
C GLN A 447 -6.25 3.26 -13.93
N GLN A 448 -5.80 2.47 -14.91
CA GLN A 448 -6.69 1.56 -15.65
C GLN A 448 -7.27 0.47 -14.73
N GLU A 449 -6.50 -0.06 -13.79
CA GLU A 449 -6.98 -1.02 -12.79
C GLU A 449 -8.03 -0.38 -11.86
N LEU A 450 -7.81 0.86 -11.41
CA LEU A 450 -8.79 1.62 -10.63
C LEU A 450 -10.09 1.84 -11.43
N MET A 451 -9.99 2.12 -12.74
CA MET A 451 -11.19 2.24 -13.59
C MET A 451 -11.91 0.90 -13.78
N GLN A 452 -11.18 -0.21 -13.84
CA GLN A 452 -11.79 -1.55 -13.87
C GLN A 452 -12.49 -1.86 -12.54
N LEU A 453 -11.93 -1.45 -11.41
CA LEU A 453 -12.59 -1.52 -10.12
C LEU A 453 -13.84 -0.64 -10.08
N ALA A 454 -13.77 0.60 -10.52
CA ALA A 454 -14.93 1.49 -10.64
C ALA A 454 -16.05 0.83 -11.47
N ALA A 455 -15.71 0.23 -12.62
CA ALA A 455 -16.64 -0.52 -13.44
C ALA A 455 -17.23 -1.75 -12.74
N ALA A 456 -16.43 -2.45 -11.93
CA ALA A 456 -16.89 -3.56 -11.11
C ALA A 456 -17.93 -3.09 -10.07
N LEU A 457 -17.57 -2.06 -9.30
CA LEU A 457 -18.39 -1.48 -8.24
C LEU A 457 -19.71 -0.92 -8.76
N ASN A 458 -19.74 -0.41 -9.99
CA ASN A 458 -20.94 0.14 -10.62
C ASN A 458 -21.73 -0.88 -11.46
N GLY A 459 -21.25 -2.12 -11.56
CA GLY A 459 -21.86 -3.19 -12.37
C GLY A 459 -21.58 -3.10 -13.88
N ASP A 460 -20.94 -2.02 -14.33
CA ASP A 460 -20.65 -1.76 -15.75
C ASP A 460 -19.61 -2.74 -16.33
N HIS A 461 -18.85 -3.48 -15.52
CA HIS A 461 -17.96 -4.57 -15.97
C HIS A 461 -18.67 -5.64 -16.82
N LEU A 462 -20.01 -5.69 -16.78
CA LEU A 462 -20.85 -6.55 -17.63
C LEU A 462 -21.08 -5.99 -19.04
N LEU A 463 -20.65 -4.76 -19.33
CA LEU A 463 -20.81 -4.11 -20.63
C LEU A 463 -19.68 -4.51 -21.57
N THR A 464 -20.04 -5.04 -22.75
CA THR A 464 -19.08 -5.36 -23.81
C THR A 464 -18.33 -4.09 -24.26
N GLY A 465 -17.01 -4.21 -24.46
CA GLY A 465 -16.18 -3.11 -24.97
C GLY A 465 -15.75 -2.07 -23.92
N LEU A 466 -16.29 -2.11 -22.69
CA LEU A 466 -15.90 -1.17 -21.64
C LEU A 466 -14.42 -1.32 -21.26
N TYR A 467 -13.93 -2.55 -21.15
CA TYR A 467 -12.53 -2.82 -20.85
C TYR A 467 -11.60 -2.19 -21.91
N GLU A 468 -11.93 -2.38 -23.19
CA GLU A 468 -11.18 -1.77 -24.28
C GLU A 468 -11.25 -0.24 -24.23
N ARG A 469 -12.42 0.33 -23.92
CA ARG A 469 -12.57 1.78 -23.73
C ARG A 469 -11.68 2.31 -22.61
N ILE A 470 -11.71 1.67 -21.45
CA ILE A 470 -10.88 2.04 -20.29
C ILE A 470 -9.39 1.98 -20.66
N THR A 471 -8.96 0.88 -21.27
CA THR A 471 -7.53 0.61 -21.51
C THR A 471 -6.95 1.37 -22.72
N LYS A 472 -7.76 1.68 -23.75
CA LYS A 472 -7.25 2.26 -25.00
C LYS A 472 -7.65 3.71 -25.25
N HIS A 473 -8.75 4.17 -24.68
CA HIS A 473 -9.40 5.42 -25.13
C HIS A 473 -9.63 6.44 -24.02
N MET A 474 -9.80 5.99 -22.78
CA MET A 474 -10.14 6.87 -21.66
C MET A 474 -8.97 7.80 -21.30
N THR A 475 -9.26 9.10 -21.21
CA THR A 475 -8.31 10.09 -20.68
C THR A 475 -8.36 10.17 -19.16
N VAL A 476 -7.36 10.79 -18.54
CA VAL A 476 -7.37 11.07 -17.09
C VAL A 476 -8.62 11.86 -16.69
N ARG A 477 -9.03 12.89 -17.46
CA ARG A 477 -10.26 13.64 -17.19
C ARG A 477 -11.51 12.76 -17.16
N GLU A 478 -11.65 11.90 -18.17
CA GLU A 478 -12.78 10.98 -18.27
C GLU A 478 -12.78 9.96 -17.14
N GLY A 479 -11.59 9.47 -16.76
CA GLY A 479 -11.38 8.57 -15.64
C GLY A 479 -11.84 9.17 -14.32
N ILE A 480 -11.49 10.43 -14.02
CA ILE A 480 -11.92 11.14 -12.80
C ILE A 480 -13.45 11.16 -12.71
N ALA A 481 -14.10 11.63 -13.77
CA ALA A 481 -15.57 11.74 -13.79
C ALA A 481 -16.26 10.38 -13.64
N TYR A 482 -15.73 9.35 -14.30
CA TYR A 482 -16.26 7.99 -14.24
C TYR A 482 -16.11 7.38 -12.84
N MET A 483 -14.93 7.55 -12.24
CA MET A 483 -14.60 7.05 -10.91
C MET A 483 -15.45 7.70 -9.83
N GLU A 484 -15.52 9.04 -9.80
CA GLU A 484 -16.32 9.78 -8.80
C GLU A 484 -17.79 9.33 -8.83
N ASN A 485 -18.35 9.13 -10.03
CA ASN A 485 -19.72 8.62 -10.16
C ASN A 485 -19.87 7.19 -9.63
N SER A 486 -18.93 6.31 -9.97
CA SER A 486 -18.97 4.89 -9.59
C SER A 486 -18.84 4.70 -8.09
N VAL A 487 -17.89 5.39 -7.45
CA VAL A 487 -17.66 5.36 -6.00
C VAL A 487 -18.89 5.87 -5.26
N LYS A 488 -19.44 7.03 -5.68
CA LYS A 488 -20.66 7.59 -5.08
C LYS A 488 -21.83 6.60 -5.13
N ARG A 489 -22.10 6.02 -6.30
CA ARG A 489 -23.23 5.09 -6.48
C ARG A 489 -23.06 3.81 -5.65
N PHE A 490 -21.85 3.27 -5.58
CA PHE A 490 -21.54 2.09 -4.77
C PHE A 490 -21.87 2.33 -3.29
N PHE A 491 -21.38 3.43 -2.71
CA PHE A 491 -21.63 3.75 -1.31
C PHE A 491 -23.10 4.11 -1.03
N GLU A 492 -23.76 4.89 -1.90
CA GLU A 492 -25.19 5.18 -1.78
C GLU A 492 -26.05 3.91 -1.77
N ALA A 493 -25.73 2.94 -2.64
CA ALA A 493 -26.40 1.66 -2.68
C ALA A 493 -26.15 0.83 -1.41
N GLY A 494 -24.89 0.78 -0.95
CA GLY A 494 -24.51 0.08 0.28
C GLY A 494 -25.23 0.65 1.52
N PHE A 495 -25.22 1.97 1.71
CA PHE A 495 -25.95 2.61 2.80
C PHE A 495 -27.47 2.39 2.71
N SER A 496 -28.03 2.38 1.50
CA SER A 496 -29.46 2.11 1.29
C SER A 496 -29.82 0.67 1.66
N ALA A 497 -29.04 -0.31 1.19
CA ALA A 497 -29.23 -1.72 1.53
C ALA A 497 -29.11 -1.96 3.05
N LYS A 498 -28.12 -1.32 3.70
CA LYS A 498 -27.97 -1.38 5.16
C LYS A 498 -29.20 -0.82 5.90
N ARG A 499 -29.73 0.33 5.47
CA ARG A 499 -30.98 0.90 6.05
C ARG A 499 -32.21 0.01 5.83
N MET A 500 -32.22 -0.80 4.76
CA MET A 500 -33.28 -1.75 4.47
C MET A 500 -33.17 -3.07 5.26
N GLY A 501 -32.15 -3.23 6.10
CA GLY A 501 -31.94 -4.45 6.88
C GLY A 501 -31.46 -5.64 6.06
N VAL A 502 -30.80 -5.39 4.92
CA VAL A 502 -30.11 -6.45 4.16
C VAL A 502 -28.99 -7.03 5.05
N ASP A 503 -28.85 -8.35 5.02
CA ASP A 503 -27.81 -9.09 5.72
C ASP A 503 -26.42 -8.46 5.50
N GLU A 504 -25.73 -8.15 6.60
CA GLU A 504 -24.47 -7.40 6.57
C GLU A 504 -23.30 -8.20 5.94
N GLU A 505 -23.42 -9.52 5.80
CA GLU A 505 -22.46 -10.36 5.10
C GLU A 505 -22.58 -10.30 3.57
N GLN A 506 -23.65 -9.69 3.05
CA GLN A 506 -23.85 -9.52 1.61
C GLN A 506 -22.89 -8.49 1.02
N ILE A 507 -22.40 -8.79 -0.18
CA ILE A 507 -21.60 -7.86 -0.99
C ILE A 507 -22.54 -6.90 -1.73
N VAL A 508 -22.19 -5.61 -1.76
CA VAL A 508 -22.89 -4.62 -2.58
C VAL A 508 -22.72 -4.98 -4.05
N LYS A 509 -23.82 -5.37 -4.72
CA LYS A 509 -23.85 -5.70 -6.14
C LYS A 509 -24.67 -4.69 -6.90
N MET A 510 -24.04 -4.02 -7.86
CA MET A 510 -24.68 -3.06 -8.74
C MET A 510 -25.00 -3.67 -10.09
N ARG A 511 -26.02 -3.15 -10.77
CA ARG A 511 -26.31 -3.42 -12.19
C ARG A 511 -25.92 -2.20 -13.02
N PRO A 512 -25.49 -2.37 -14.29
CA PRO A 512 -25.22 -1.26 -15.18
C PRO A 512 -26.38 -0.27 -15.22
N SER A 513 -26.08 1.02 -15.20
CA SER A 513 -27.12 2.05 -15.40
C SER A 513 -27.64 2.03 -16.83
N LEU A 514 -28.90 2.44 -17.02
CA LEU A 514 -29.43 2.70 -18.37
C LEU A 514 -28.70 3.86 -19.06
N THR A 515 -28.15 4.81 -18.29
CA THR A 515 -27.38 5.96 -18.79
C THR A 515 -25.93 5.63 -19.15
N THR A 516 -25.36 4.54 -18.63
CA THR A 516 -24.01 4.06 -19.03
C THR A 516 -24.04 3.24 -20.32
N ARG A 517 -25.23 2.88 -20.83
CA ARG A 517 -25.43 2.13 -22.08
C ARG A 517 -25.43 2.99 -23.35
N THR A 518 -25.33 4.32 -23.25
CA THR A 518 -25.46 5.21 -24.40
C THR A 518 -24.12 5.78 -24.85
N SER A 519 -23.46 5.07 -25.76
CA SER A 519 -22.83 5.66 -26.95
C SER A 519 -22.92 4.61 -28.05
N PRO A 520 -23.80 4.77 -29.07
CA PRO A 520 -23.67 4.00 -30.28
C PRO A 520 -22.32 4.38 -30.90
N SER A 521 -21.55 3.37 -31.30
CA SER A 521 -20.39 3.55 -32.16
C SER A 521 -20.80 4.39 -33.37
N ILE A 522 -20.39 5.66 -33.40
CA ILE A 522 -20.26 6.38 -34.66
C ILE A 522 -18.96 5.85 -35.24
N ASP A 523 -19.04 4.71 -35.93
CA ASP A 523 -18.11 4.32 -36.98
C ASP A 523 -18.64 3.03 -37.63
N HIS A 524 -19.28 3.20 -38.79
CA HIS A 524 -19.04 2.44 -40.03
C HIS A 524 -20.03 2.92 -41.12
N PRO A 525 -19.64 2.88 -42.41
CA PRO A 525 -18.35 2.52 -43.00
C PRO A 525 -17.51 3.71 -43.46
#